data_AF-A0AA88IKK9-F1
#
_entry.id   AF-A0AA88IKK9-F1
#
_cell.length_a   1.000
_cell.length_b   1.000
_cell.length_c   1.000
_cell.angle_alpha   90.00
_cell.angle_beta   90.00
_cell.angle_gamma   90.00
#
_symmetry.space_group_name_H-M   'P 1'
#
loop_
_entity.id
_entity.type
_entity.pdbx_description
1 polymer ?
#
loop_
_entity_poly.entity_id
_entity_poly.type
_entity_poly.pdbx_seq_one_letter_code
_entity_poly.pdbx_strand_id
1 'polypeptide(L)'
;MNLTAKENFNSTMSSAHRFTLIFIYSTVLTVGSIGVTLMIGVLKSNLRSWTTVTFFNLILVHVFFLLTIPFRIYYYVAQSWDLHMFFCKVVSSMIHIHMHVVFVIYVIILTVNFAYYFKKVEQIEFYRSLHAVAFSVAIWSVVLIIGPVTLYHYGAHVNETDHKCFNFGEELKKESVLACNIFLSVCTIIVSCIISCVLASVLYIMIKKHGAAAWAHQEFWAQMKNVSLVLIILFCLAPYHLYRLYYLTKHSDLQQDNEVFLAFTAITCFDMMFVFAGKGICHRCGG
;
A
#
# COMPACT_ATOMS: atom_id res chain seq x y z
N MET A 1 19.51 -32.34 -32.95
CA MET A 1 19.02 -30.96 -32.77
C MET A 1 17.90 -30.99 -31.74
N ASN A 2 18.09 -30.28 -30.63
CA ASN A 2 17.41 -30.44 -29.34
C ASN A 2 15.91 -30.16 -29.37
N LEU A 3 15.11 -31.15 -28.95
CA LEU A 3 13.70 -30.99 -28.52
C LEU A 3 13.54 -31.15 -27.00
N THR A 4 14.57 -31.56 -26.27
CA THR A 4 14.55 -31.76 -24.81
C THR A 4 14.92 -30.51 -24.00
N ALA A 5 15.36 -29.43 -24.64
CA ALA A 5 15.73 -28.18 -23.95
C ALA A 5 14.56 -27.21 -23.73
N LYS A 6 13.38 -27.46 -24.32
CA LYS A 6 12.23 -26.54 -24.26
C LYS A 6 11.25 -26.84 -23.13
N GLU A 7 11.30 -28.04 -22.52
CA GLU A 7 10.37 -28.45 -21.46
C GLU A 7 10.82 -28.11 -20.03
N ASN A 8 12.05 -27.64 -19.81
CA ASN A 8 12.53 -27.23 -18.48
C ASN A 8 12.26 -25.74 -18.14
N PHE A 9 11.46 -25.03 -18.94
CA PHE A 9 11.20 -23.59 -18.73
C PHE A 9 10.03 -23.29 -17.76
N ASN A 10 9.33 -24.30 -17.23
CA ASN A 10 8.00 -24.11 -16.62
C ASN A 10 7.88 -24.26 -15.09
N SER A 11 8.94 -24.08 -14.29
CA SER A 11 8.72 -23.99 -12.82
C SER A 11 9.71 -23.13 -12.03
N THR A 12 10.57 -22.38 -12.72
CA THR A 12 11.56 -21.49 -12.09
C THR A 12 11.30 -20.07 -12.56
N MET A 13 11.00 -19.17 -11.63
CA MET A 13 10.84 -17.73 -11.91
C MET A 13 12.03 -17.21 -12.71
N SER A 14 11.83 -16.40 -13.75
CA SER A 14 12.94 -15.87 -14.55
C SER A 14 13.93 -15.10 -13.69
N SER A 15 15.24 -15.21 -13.98
CA SER A 15 16.30 -14.49 -13.26
C SER A 15 16.10 -12.98 -13.28
N ALA A 16 15.49 -12.45 -14.35
CA ALA A 16 15.16 -11.03 -14.49
C ALA A 16 14.12 -10.58 -13.44
N HIS A 17 12.99 -11.29 -13.34
CA HIS A 17 11.94 -11.00 -12.34
C HIS A 17 12.48 -11.06 -10.91
N ARG A 18 13.32 -12.05 -10.61
CA ARG A 18 13.98 -12.16 -9.28
C ARG A 18 14.81 -10.93 -8.96
N PHE A 19 15.67 -10.52 -9.89
CA PHE A 19 16.50 -9.34 -9.71
C PHE A 19 15.66 -8.08 -9.50
N THR A 20 14.60 -7.90 -10.29
CA THR A 20 13.64 -6.80 -10.13
C THR A 20 12.97 -6.81 -8.75
N LEU A 21 12.50 -7.96 -8.27
CA LEU A 21 11.88 -8.08 -6.95
C LEU A 21 12.86 -7.74 -5.82
N ILE A 22 14.07 -8.28 -5.87
CA ILE A 22 15.13 -7.99 -4.88
C ILE A 22 15.46 -6.49 -4.87
N PHE A 23 15.58 -5.89 -6.04
CA PHE A 23 15.86 -4.46 -6.18
C PHE A 23 14.75 -3.59 -5.59
N ILE A 24 13.49 -3.87 -5.94
CA ILE A 24 12.33 -3.13 -5.40
C ILE A 24 12.28 -3.26 -3.88
N TYR A 25 12.34 -4.48 -3.35
CA TYR A 25 12.24 -4.71 -1.90
C TYR A 25 13.42 -4.12 -1.12
N SER A 26 14.64 -4.14 -1.66
CA SER A 26 15.81 -3.52 -1.02
C SER A 26 15.68 -2.00 -0.99
N THR A 27 15.17 -1.39 -2.07
CA THR A 27 14.89 0.04 -2.12
C THR A 27 13.78 0.41 -1.14
N VAL A 28 12.72 -0.40 -1.07
CA VAL A 28 11.61 -0.22 -0.11
C VAL A 28 12.11 -0.28 1.33
N LEU A 29 12.96 -1.26 1.64
CA LEU A 29 13.51 -1.42 2.99
C LEU A 29 14.33 -0.20 3.41
N THR A 30 15.21 0.28 2.55
CA THR A 30 16.11 1.41 2.86
C THR A 30 15.33 2.72 2.96
N VAL A 31 14.62 3.10 1.91
CA VAL A 31 13.89 4.38 1.82
C VAL A 31 12.72 4.41 2.81
N GLY A 32 11.98 3.31 2.96
CA GLY A 32 10.88 3.19 3.93
C GLY A 32 11.36 3.32 5.38
N SER A 33 12.48 2.69 5.74
CA SER A 33 13.03 2.79 7.11
C SER A 33 13.49 4.20 7.45
N ILE A 34 14.10 4.91 6.48
CA ILE A 34 14.46 6.33 6.62
C ILE A 34 13.19 7.16 6.84
N GLY A 35 12.16 6.97 6.01
CA GLY A 35 10.89 7.68 6.11
C GLY A 35 10.21 7.49 7.47
N VAL A 36 10.13 6.25 7.95
CA VAL A 36 9.58 5.91 9.28
C VAL A 36 10.36 6.60 10.39
N THR A 37 11.70 6.56 10.36
CA THR A 37 12.54 7.16 11.40
C THR A 37 12.36 8.68 11.46
N LEU A 38 12.35 9.35 10.30
CA LEU A 38 12.09 10.79 10.21
C LEU A 38 10.71 11.14 10.78
N MET A 39 9.70 10.36 10.41
CA MET A 39 8.33 10.59 10.84
C MET A 39 8.16 10.43 12.37
N ILE A 40 8.78 9.40 12.97
CA ILE A 40 8.78 9.23 14.43
C ILE A 40 9.43 10.43 15.13
N GLY A 41 10.53 10.96 14.60
CA GLY A 41 11.19 12.16 15.12
C GLY A 41 10.29 13.40 15.07
N VAL A 42 9.53 13.58 13.98
CA VAL A 42 8.59 14.70 13.84
C VAL A 42 7.37 14.52 14.76
N LEU A 43 6.85 13.30 14.91
CA LEU A 43 5.73 13.03 15.82
C LEU A 43 6.11 13.30 17.27
N LYS A 44 7.33 12.95 17.69
CA LYS A 44 7.85 13.23 19.04
C LYS A 44 7.90 14.73 19.36
N SER A 45 8.15 15.57 18.36
CA SER A 45 8.23 17.03 18.55
C SER A 45 6.88 17.76 18.44
N ASN A 46 5.82 17.10 17.93
CA ASN A 46 4.50 17.71 17.68
C ASN A 46 3.34 16.80 18.12
N LEU A 47 3.18 16.63 19.43
CA LEU A 47 2.09 15.84 20.04
C LEU A 47 0.81 16.67 20.21
N ARG A 48 0.11 17.02 19.11
CA ARG A 48 -1.28 17.50 19.23
C ARG A 48 -2.08 17.33 17.93
N SER A 49 -3.21 16.61 18.03
CA SER A 49 -4.35 16.52 17.09
C SER A 49 -4.68 15.08 16.63
N TRP A 50 -5.92 14.90 16.16
CA TRP A 50 -6.44 13.73 15.44
C TRP A 50 -5.49 13.21 14.35
N THR A 51 -4.86 14.14 13.64
CA THR A 51 -3.85 13.89 12.61
C THR A 51 -2.71 13.02 13.13
N THR A 52 -2.29 13.20 14.38
CA THR A 52 -1.23 12.41 15.03
C THR A 52 -1.61 10.93 15.17
N VAL A 53 -2.87 10.61 15.47
CA VAL A 53 -3.33 9.22 15.67
C VAL A 53 -3.39 8.47 14.34
N THR A 54 -3.94 9.09 13.30
CA THR A 54 -4.00 8.46 11.96
C THR A 54 -2.60 8.22 11.39
N PHE A 55 -1.71 9.21 11.50
CA PHE A 55 -0.32 9.06 11.08
C PHE A 55 0.43 8.02 11.92
N PHE A 56 0.15 7.91 13.22
CA PHE A 56 0.74 6.88 14.06
C PHE A 56 0.33 5.47 13.63
N ASN A 57 -0.96 5.23 13.35
CA ASN A 57 -1.43 3.95 12.81
C ASN A 57 -0.75 3.62 11.46
N LEU A 58 -0.57 4.61 10.60
CA LEU A 58 0.13 4.44 9.32
C LEU A 58 1.60 4.03 9.53
N ILE A 59 2.33 4.70 10.43
CA ILE A 59 3.70 4.34 10.79
C ILE A 59 3.77 2.89 11.28
N LEU A 60 2.88 2.48 12.18
CA LEU A 60 2.87 1.11 12.70
C LEU A 60 2.70 0.07 11.59
N VAL A 61 1.78 0.32 10.66
CA VAL A 61 1.52 -0.57 9.52
C VAL A 61 2.76 -0.67 8.63
N HIS A 62 3.45 0.44 8.35
CA HIS A 62 4.72 0.41 7.61
C HIS A 62 5.83 -0.31 8.37
N VAL A 63 5.98 -0.09 9.67
CA VAL A 63 6.98 -0.79 10.50
C VAL A 63 6.77 -2.29 10.43
N PHE A 64 5.55 -2.77 10.68
CA PHE A 64 5.26 -4.21 10.62
C PHE A 64 5.54 -4.79 9.24
N PHE A 65 5.19 -4.07 8.17
CA PHE A 65 5.47 -4.53 6.81
C PHE A 65 6.97 -4.55 6.50
N LEU A 66 7.71 -3.50 6.82
CA LEU A 66 9.16 -3.41 6.61
C LEU A 66 9.92 -4.51 7.35
N LEU A 67 9.45 -4.93 8.54
CA LEU A 67 10.02 -6.07 9.27
C LEU A 67 9.87 -7.41 8.51
N THR A 68 8.85 -7.55 7.65
CA THR A 68 8.66 -8.77 6.84
C THR A 68 9.47 -8.76 5.53
N ILE A 69 9.95 -7.60 5.07
CA ILE A 69 10.68 -7.47 3.80
C ILE A 69 12.01 -8.24 3.75
N PRO A 70 12.86 -8.23 4.78
CA PRO A 70 14.11 -9.00 4.77
C PRO A 70 13.89 -10.49 4.50
N PHE A 71 12.81 -11.08 5.02
CA PHE A 71 12.48 -12.48 4.80
C PHE A 71 12.04 -12.75 3.35
N ARG A 72 11.35 -11.80 2.70
CA ARG A 72 11.06 -11.88 1.26
C ARG A 72 12.32 -11.81 0.42
N ILE A 73 13.23 -10.89 0.75
CA ILE A 73 14.53 -10.77 0.07
C ILE A 73 15.31 -12.08 0.22
N TYR A 74 15.38 -12.63 1.43
CA TYR A 74 16.01 -13.92 1.70
C TYR A 74 15.44 -15.02 0.79
N TYR A 75 14.12 -15.15 0.70
CA TYR A 75 13.51 -16.13 -0.20
C TYR A 75 13.90 -15.94 -1.67
N TYR A 76 13.86 -14.72 -2.19
CA TYR A 76 14.23 -14.45 -3.58
C TYR A 76 15.73 -14.64 -3.86
N VAL A 77 16.60 -14.57 -2.85
CA VAL A 77 18.03 -14.86 -2.97
C VAL A 77 18.29 -16.37 -2.84
N ALA A 78 17.80 -16.99 -1.77
CA ALA A 78 18.06 -18.39 -1.43
C ALA A 78 17.28 -19.39 -2.29
N GLN A 79 16.21 -18.94 -2.97
CA GLN A 79 15.34 -19.78 -3.81
C GLN A 79 14.72 -20.98 -3.08
N SER A 80 14.72 -20.90 -1.75
CA SER A 80 14.24 -21.91 -0.81
C SER A 80 13.75 -21.18 0.44
N TRP A 81 12.73 -21.75 1.07
CA TRP A 81 12.21 -21.29 2.35
C TRP A 81 12.57 -22.32 3.42
N ASP A 82 13.64 -22.05 4.17
CA ASP A 82 14.12 -22.94 5.24
C ASP A 82 13.62 -22.55 6.63
N LEU A 83 12.76 -21.52 6.72
CA LEU A 83 12.13 -21.07 7.96
C LEU A 83 10.83 -21.81 8.21
N HIS A 84 10.27 -21.67 9.42
CA HIS A 84 9.01 -22.32 9.78
C HIS A 84 7.86 -21.89 8.85
N MET A 85 6.96 -22.81 8.53
CA MET A 85 5.89 -22.60 7.57
C MET A 85 4.91 -21.48 7.97
N PHE A 86 4.64 -21.37 9.27
CA PHE A 86 3.90 -20.25 9.83
C PHE A 86 4.49 -18.88 9.43
N PHE A 87 5.81 -18.73 9.42
CA PHE A 87 6.44 -17.48 8.99
C PHE A 87 6.26 -17.22 7.49
N CYS A 88 6.29 -18.25 6.64
CA CYS A 88 5.98 -18.07 5.21
C CYS A 88 4.56 -17.50 5.03
N LYS A 89 3.58 -18.05 5.74
CA LYS A 89 2.18 -17.57 5.71
C LYS A 89 2.07 -16.12 6.17
N VAL A 90 2.71 -15.77 7.28
CA VAL A 90 2.73 -14.40 7.81
C VAL A 90 3.36 -13.44 6.82
N VAL A 91 4.55 -13.74 6.31
CA VAL A 91 5.27 -12.87 5.37
C VAL A 91 4.50 -12.73 4.05
N SER A 92 3.90 -13.81 3.55
CA SER A 92 3.03 -13.80 2.38
C SER A 92 1.80 -12.91 2.58
N SER A 93 1.08 -13.09 3.68
CA SER A 93 -0.16 -12.35 3.95
C SER A 93 0.09 -10.87 4.23
N MET A 94 1.24 -10.54 4.83
CA MET A 94 1.52 -9.18 5.30
C MET A 94 1.47 -8.13 4.17
N ILE A 95 1.92 -8.44 2.95
CA ILE A 95 1.87 -7.47 1.84
C ILE A 95 0.44 -7.12 1.42
N HIS A 96 -0.46 -8.11 1.43
CA HIS A 96 -1.87 -7.89 1.10
C HIS A 96 -2.57 -7.12 2.20
N ILE A 97 -2.31 -7.48 3.47
CA ILE A 97 -2.83 -6.76 4.64
C ILE A 97 -2.33 -5.31 4.61
N HIS A 98 -1.03 -5.10 4.41
CA HIS A 98 -0.40 -3.79 4.31
C HIS A 98 -1.06 -2.94 3.23
N MET A 99 -1.17 -3.46 2.01
CA MET A 99 -1.80 -2.78 0.89
C MET A 99 -3.24 -2.32 1.21
N HIS A 100 -4.07 -3.21 1.75
CA HIS A 100 -5.46 -2.89 2.09
C HIS A 100 -5.57 -1.87 3.23
N VAL A 101 -4.76 -2.03 4.28
CA VAL A 101 -4.79 -1.11 5.43
C VAL A 101 -4.31 0.29 5.04
N VAL A 102 -3.21 0.38 4.29
CA VAL A 102 -2.69 1.66 3.79
C VAL A 102 -3.73 2.35 2.91
N PHE A 103 -4.41 1.60 2.02
CA PHE A 103 -5.47 2.15 1.19
C PHE A 103 -6.60 2.77 2.04
N VAL A 104 -7.11 2.05 3.05
CA VAL A 104 -8.16 2.57 3.93
C VAL A 104 -7.69 3.82 4.68
N ILE A 105 -6.46 3.83 5.20
CA ILE A 105 -5.89 5.00 5.87
C ILE A 105 -5.83 6.20 4.91
N TYR A 106 -5.39 6.01 3.66
CA TYR A 106 -5.34 7.08 2.67
C TYR A 106 -6.73 7.62 2.33
N VAL A 107 -7.72 6.76 2.14
CA VAL A 107 -9.12 7.17 1.93
C VAL A 107 -9.58 8.07 3.07
N ILE A 108 -9.33 7.67 4.32
CA ILE A 108 -9.72 8.46 5.50
C ILE A 108 -9.01 9.82 5.53
N ILE A 109 -7.70 9.85 5.31
CA ILE A 109 -6.92 11.10 5.28
C ILE A 109 -7.48 12.04 4.21
N LEU A 110 -7.71 11.54 2.99
CA LEU A 110 -8.19 12.32 1.87
C LEU A 110 -9.63 12.82 2.09
N THR A 111 -10.54 11.96 2.56
CA THR A 111 -11.92 12.33 2.86
C THR A 111 -11.99 13.43 3.92
N VAL A 112 -11.20 13.33 5.00
CA VAL A 112 -11.18 14.36 6.05
C VAL A 112 -10.60 15.66 5.53
N ASN A 113 -9.53 15.61 4.74
CA ASN A 113 -8.92 16.80 4.13
C ASN A 113 -9.89 17.49 3.16
N PHE A 114 -10.64 16.75 2.35
CA PHE A 114 -11.67 17.31 1.49
C PHE A 114 -12.83 17.90 2.28
N ALA A 115 -13.28 17.23 3.35
CA ALA A 115 -14.35 17.73 4.20
C ALA A 115 -13.97 19.05 4.88
N TYR A 116 -12.70 19.21 5.29
CA TYR A 116 -12.14 20.48 5.77
C TYR A 116 -12.12 21.56 4.67
N TYR A 117 -11.67 21.23 3.46
CA TYR A 117 -11.64 22.17 2.34
C TYR A 117 -13.05 22.71 2.00
N PHE A 118 -14.06 21.85 1.97
CA PHE A 118 -15.46 22.26 1.75
C PHE A 118 -16.13 22.87 2.99
N LYS A 119 -15.36 23.17 4.05
CA LYS A 119 -15.81 23.75 5.32
C LYS A 119 -16.98 22.99 5.98
N LYS A 120 -17.11 21.69 5.72
CA LYS A 120 -18.18 20.86 6.30
C LYS A 120 -17.89 20.38 7.73
N VAL A 121 -16.73 20.73 8.31
CA VAL A 121 -16.21 20.11 9.55
C VAL A 121 -15.86 21.13 10.65
N GLU A 122 -16.07 22.44 10.45
CA GLU A 122 -15.73 23.48 11.45
C GLU A 122 -16.48 23.36 12.79
N GLN A 123 -17.56 22.55 12.88
CA GLN A 123 -18.39 22.41 14.10
C GLN A 123 -18.14 21.16 14.97
N ILE A 124 -17.21 20.26 14.62
CA ILE A 124 -17.20 18.89 15.18
C ILE A 124 -15.82 18.49 15.72
N GLU A 125 -15.25 19.29 16.63
CA GLU A 125 -13.88 19.04 17.13
C GLU A 125 -13.81 17.88 18.17
N PHE A 126 -14.89 17.66 18.93
CA PHE A 126 -14.95 16.67 20.03
C PHE A 126 -15.31 15.25 19.56
N TYR A 127 -16.22 15.11 18.58
CA TYR A 127 -16.54 13.82 17.95
C TYR A 127 -15.37 13.26 17.10
N ARG A 128 -14.42 14.11 16.68
CA ARG A 128 -13.28 13.79 15.79
C ARG A 128 -12.28 12.78 16.38
N SER A 129 -11.99 12.86 17.68
CA SER A 129 -11.09 11.91 18.37
C SER A 129 -11.73 10.53 18.55
N LEU A 130 -13.00 10.52 18.99
CA LEU A 130 -13.75 9.29 19.23
C LEU A 130 -14.02 8.52 17.93
N HIS A 131 -14.39 9.22 16.86
CA HIS A 131 -14.52 8.62 15.53
C HIS A 131 -13.19 8.07 15.02
N ALA A 132 -12.07 8.72 15.27
CA ALA A 132 -10.76 8.23 14.83
C ALA A 132 -10.31 6.96 15.53
N VAL A 133 -10.60 6.86 16.83
CA VAL A 133 -10.38 5.64 17.60
C VAL A 133 -11.32 4.55 17.10
N ALA A 134 -12.60 4.85 16.87
CA ALA A 134 -13.55 3.91 16.27
C ALA A 134 -13.16 3.47 14.85
N PHE A 135 -12.62 4.37 14.03
CA PHE A 135 -12.10 4.08 12.70
C PHE A 135 -10.79 3.28 12.76
N SER A 136 -9.92 3.56 13.73
CA SER A 136 -8.72 2.74 13.99
C SER A 136 -9.14 1.32 14.37
N VAL A 137 -10.10 1.17 15.28
CA VAL A 137 -10.70 -0.14 15.61
C VAL A 137 -11.30 -0.81 14.37
N ALA A 138 -11.98 -0.07 13.49
CA ALA A 138 -12.50 -0.61 12.23
C ALA A 138 -11.38 -1.04 11.26
N ILE A 139 -10.30 -0.26 11.10
CA ILE A 139 -9.12 -0.62 10.30
C ILE A 139 -8.50 -1.91 10.84
N TRP A 140 -8.29 -2.01 12.16
CA TRP A 140 -7.75 -3.21 12.80
C TRP A 140 -8.72 -4.40 12.70
N SER A 141 -10.04 -4.17 12.66
CA SER A 141 -11.01 -5.23 12.39
C SER A 141 -10.89 -5.77 10.96
N VAL A 142 -10.60 -4.93 9.97
CA VAL A 142 -10.30 -5.36 8.59
C VAL A 142 -9.04 -6.23 8.56
N VAL A 143 -8.01 -5.90 9.35
CA VAL A 143 -6.82 -6.75 9.53
C VAL A 143 -7.19 -8.10 10.14
N LEU A 144 -8.06 -8.10 11.15
CA LEU A 144 -8.51 -9.32 11.84
C LEU A 144 -9.44 -10.19 11.00
N ILE A 145 -10.08 -9.65 9.95
CA ILE A 145 -10.95 -10.41 9.05
C ILE A 145 -10.18 -10.87 7.81
N ILE A 146 -9.49 -9.96 7.13
CA ILE A 146 -8.74 -10.26 5.89
C ILE A 146 -7.48 -11.05 6.20
N GLY A 147 -6.83 -10.80 7.35
CA GLY A 147 -5.58 -11.48 7.73
C GLY A 147 -5.75 -13.00 7.88
N PRO A 148 -6.67 -13.49 8.73
CA PRO A 148 -6.92 -14.92 8.90
C PRO A 148 -7.45 -15.60 7.63
N VAL A 149 -8.31 -14.93 6.86
CA VAL A 149 -8.80 -15.46 5.56
C VAL A 149 -7.63 -15.62 4.59
N THR A 150 -6.73 -14.65 4.52
CA THR A 150 -5.52 -14.74 3.68
C THR A 150 -4.59 -15.84 4.20
N LEU A 151 -4.33 -15.90 5.51
CA LEU A 151 -3.46 -16.91 6.14
C LEU A 151 -3.98 -18.34 6.00
N TYR A 152 -5.30 -18.52 6.05
CA TYR A 152 -5.95 -19.82 5.95
C TYR A 152 -6.00 -20.30 4.49
N HIS A 153 -6.31 -19.42 3.55
CA HIS A 153 -6.47 -19.81 2.14
C HIS A 153 -5.15 -19.79 1.35
N TYR A 154 -4.24 -18.84 1.59
CA TYR A 154 -2.91 -18.81 0.95
C TYR A 154 -1.92 -19.79 1.61
N GLY A 155 -2.37 -20.96 2.07
CA GLY A 155 -1.48 -21.89 2.76
C GLY A 155 -2.14 -23.18 3.24
N ALA A 156 -3.33 -23.52 2.73
CA ALA A 156 -4.08 -24.69 3.15
C ALA A 156 -3.47 -26.00 2.62
N HIS A 157 -2.83 -25.99 1.44
CA HIS A 157 -2.30 -27.21 0.80
C HIS A 157 -0.82 -27.16 0.41
N VAL A 158 0.00 -26.38 1.10
CA VAL A 158 1.46 -26.53 0.92
C VAL A 158 1.91 -27.75 1.72
N ASN A 159 2.33 -28.80 1.01
CA ASN A 159 2.98 -29.95 1.63
C ASN A 159 4.20 -29.46 2.44
N GLU A 160 4.36 -29.96 3.67
CA GLU A 160 5.49 -29.59 4.55
C GLU A 160 6.88 -29.88 3.93
N THR A 161 6.91 -30.66 2.84
CA THR A 161 8.10 -31.03 2.08
C THR A 161 8.44 -30.07 0.93
N ASP A 162 7.60 -29.08 0.61
CA ASP A 162 7.85 -28.15 -0.49
C ASP A 162 8.50 -26.87 0.06
N HIS A 163 9.80 -26.68 -0.20
CA HIS A 163 10.59 -25.52 0.25
C HIS A 163 10.23 -24.22 -0.50
N LYS A 164 9.04 -24.13 -1.08
CA LYS A 164 8.57 -23.00 -1.90
C LYS A 164 7.55 -22.17 -1.12
N CYS A 165 7.78 -20.86 -1.06
CA CYS A 165 6.85 -19.87 -0.51
C CYS A 165 6.35 -18.97 -1.66
N PHE A 166 5.18 -18.32 -1.52
CA PHE A 166 4.62 -17.40 -2.55
C PHE A 166 4.10 -18.06 -3.85
N ASN A 167 3.71 -19.34 -3.80
CA ASN A 167 3.10 -20.03 -4.93
C ASN A 167 1.63 -20.41 -4.60
N PHE A 168 0.71 -19.46 -4.80
CA PHE A 168 -0.68 -19.59 -4.31
C PHE A 168 -1.74 -19.57 -5.42
N GLY A 169 -1.33 -19.73 -6.69
CA GLY A 169 -2.21 -19.66 -7.86
C GLY A 169 -3.37 -20.67 -7.84
N GLU A 170 -3.19 -21.84 -7.22
CA GLU A 170 -4.23 -22.87 -7.14
C GLU A 170 -5.27 -22.62 -6.04
N GLU A 171 -4.87 -22.01 -4.92
CA GLU A 171 -5.78 -21.72 -3.80
C GLU A 171 -6.73 -20.55 -4.11
N LEU A 172 -6.32 -19.68 -5.03
CA LEU A 172 -7.14 -18.59 -5.58
C LEU A 172 -8.33 -19.07 -6.40
N LYS A 173 -8.40 -20.37 -6.75
CA LYS A 173 -9.51 -20.96 -7.52
C LYS A 173 -10.74 -21.28 -6.66
N LYS A 174 -10.66 -21.23 -5.33
CA LYS A 174 -11.82 -21.39 -4.44
C LYS A 174 -12.80 -20.23 -4.67
N GLU A 175 -14.05 -20.54 -5.04
CA GLU A 175 -15.05 -19.55 -5.48
C GLU A 175 -15.25 -18.39 -4.49
N SER A 176 -15.28 -18.67 -3.19
CA SER A 176 -15.47 -17.64 -2.16
C SER A 176 -14.29 -16.67 -2.03
N VAL A 177 -13.06 -17.18 -2.18
CA VAL A 177 -11.82 -16.40 -2.14
C VAL A 177 -11.68 -15.56 -3.40
N LEU A 178 -12.02 -16.15 -4.55
CA LEU A 178 -12.07 -15.45 -5.83
C LEU A 178 -13.07 -14.27 -5.79
N ALA A 179 -14.30 -14.53 -5.35
CA ALA A 179 -15.34 -13.52 -5.23
C ALA A 179 -14.94 -12.37 -4.30
N CYS A 180 -14.36 -12.70 -3.13
CA CYS A 180 -13.86 -11.69 -2.19
C CYS A 180 -12.76 -10.81 -2.81
N ASN A 181 -11.79 -11.41 -3.51
CA ASN A 181 -10.68 -10.66 -4.12
C ASN A 181 -11.12 -9.81 -5.31
N ILE A 182 -12.09 -10.28 -6.10
CA ILE A 182 -12.71 -9.48 -7.16
C ILE A 182 -13.44 -8.29 -6.54
N PHE A 183 -14.29 -8.54 -5.54
CA PHE A 183 -15.03 -7.48 -4.85
C PHE A 183 -14.09 -6.41 -4.29
N LEU A 184 -13.06 -6.81 -3.52
CA LEU A 184 -12.08 -5.89 -2.96
C LEU A 184 -11.35 -5.09 -4.05
N SER A 185 -10.95 -5.74 -5.15
CA SER A 185 -10.22 -5.06 -6.22
C SER A 185 -11.11 -4.06 -6.97
N VAL A 186 -12.36 -4.41 -7.27
CA VAL A 186 -13.35 -3.50 -7.86
C VAL A 186 -13.62 -2.31 -6.94
N CYS A 187 -13.84 -2.56 -5.64
CA CYS A 187 -14.03 -1.50 -4.66
C CYS A 187 -12.84 -0.55 -4.60
N THR A 188 -11.61 -1.06 -4.54
CA THR A 188 -10.40 -0.23 -4.53
C THR A 188 -10.33 0.67 -5.76
N ILE A 189 -10.61 0.13 -6.96
CA ILE A 189 -10.55 0.90 -8.21
C ILE A 189 -11.63 2.00 -8.22
N ILE A 190 -12.87 1.67 -7.89
CA ILE A 190 -13.98 2.64 -7.87
C ILE A 190 -13.70 3.78 -6.90
N VAL A 191 -13.28 3.45 -5.67
CA VAL A 191 -12.96 4.46 -4.64
C VAL A 191 -11.78 5.33 -5.06
N SER A 192 -10.74 4.74 -5.68
CA SER A 192 -9.59 5.48 -6.20
C SER A 192 -10.00 6.48 -7.30
N CYS A 193 -10.90 6.09 -8.20
CA CYS A 193 -11.45 6.96 -9.23
C CYS A 193 -12.25 8.12 -8.61
N ILE A 194 -13.13 7.83 -7.65
CA ILE A 194 -13.93 8.86 -6.96
C ILE A 194 -13.02 9.89 -6.30
N ILE A 195 -12.04 9.44 -5.52
CA ILE A 195 -11.09 10.32 -4.83
C ILE A 195 -10.30 11.18 -5.83
N SER A 196 -9.85 10.59 -6.94
CA SER A 196 -9.12 11.31 -7.98
C SER A 196 -9.98 12.40 -8.63
N CYS A 197 -11.25 12.10 -8.93
CA CYS A 197 -12.21 13.07 -9.46
C CYS A 197 -12.49 14.21 -8.48
N VAL A 198 -12.67 13.90 -7.19
CA VAL A 198 -12.87 14.92 -6.14
C VAL A 198 -11.64 15.81 -6.01
N LEU A 199 -10.44 15.23 -5.98
CA LEU A 199 -9.18 15.98 -5.93
C LEU A 199 -9.04 16.91 -7.14
N ALA A 200 -9.28 16.38 -8.35
CA ALA A 200 -9.22 17.18 -9.58
C ALA A 200 -10.20 18.36 -9.54
N SER A 201 -11.41 18.14 -9.00
CA SER A 201 -12.41 19.19 -8.82
C SER A 201 -11.94 20.26 -7.82
N VAL A 202 -11.37 19.86 -6.69
CA VAL A 202 -10.80 20.77 -5.68
C VAL A 202 -9.67 21.61 -6.28
N LEU A 203 -8.74 20.99 -7.00
CA LEU A 203 -7.63 21.68 -7.67
C LEU A 203 -8.14 22.67 -8.73
N TYR A 204 -9.13 22.25 -9.54
CA TYR A 204 -9.75 23.10 -10.55
C TYR A 204 -10.39 24.34 -9.94
N ILE A 205 -11.20 24.18 -8.88
CA ILE A 205 -11.82 25.29 -8.16
C ILE A 205 -10.76 26.23 -7.59
N MET A 206 -9.71 25.68 -6.98
CA MET A 206 -8.63 26.46 -6.38
C MET A 206 -7.86 27.29 -7.42
N ILE A 207 -7.50 26.68 -8.56
CA ILE A 207 -6.81 27.35 -9.67
C ILE A 207 -7.70 28.43 -10.28
N LYS A 208 -8.99 28.15 -10.48
CA LYS A 208 -9.94 29.13 -11.01
C LYS A 208 -10.11 30.33 -10.08
N LYS A 209 -10.09 30.11 -8.76
CA LYS A 209 -10.28 31.18 -7.77
C LYS A 209 -9.06 32.07 -7.57
N HIS A 210 -7.85 31.50 -7.57
CA HIS A 210 -6.62 32.23 -7.20
C HIS A 210 -5.65 32.44 -8.38
N GLY A 211 -5.91 31.85 -9.55
CA GLY A 211 -5.07 32.01 -10.75
C GLY A 211 -3.60 31.64 -10.50
N ALA A 212 -2.67 32.40 -11.09
CA ALA A 212 -1.23 32.22 -10.92
C ALA A 212 -0.75 32.44 -9.47
N ALA A 213 -1.51 33.17 -8.64
CA ALA A 213 -1.17 33.40 -7.23
C ALA A 213 -1.48 32.19 -6.33
N ALA A 214 -2.14 31.14 -6.84
CA ALA A 214 -2.44 29.92 -6.09
C ALA A 214 -1.18 29.30 -5.46
N TRP A 215 -0.05 29.31 -6.16
CA TRP A 215 1.22 28.74 -5.70
C TRP A 215 1.81 29.43 -4.46
N ALA A 216 1.46 30.70 -4.25
CA ALA A 216 1.89 31.48 -3.09
C ALA A 216 1.02 31.20 -1.85
N HIS A 217 -0.14 30.56 -2.01
CA HIS A 217 -1.03 30.24 -0.90
C HIS A 217 -0.65 28.94 -0.20
N GLN A 218 -0.63 28.96 1.13
CA GLN A 218 -0.41 27.78 1.96
C GLN A 218 -1.46 26.67 1.70
N GLU A 219 -2.67 27.04 1.28
CA GLU A 219 -3.72 26.10 0.88
C GLU A 219 -3.29 25.21 -0.29
N PHE A 220 -2.52 25.74 -1.25
CA PHE A 220 -2.01 24.97 -2.39
C PHE A 220 -1.05 23.87 -1.94
N TRP A 221 -0.09 24.21 -1.07
CA TRP A 221 0.86 23.25 -0.52
C TRP A 221 0.20 22.20 0.37
N ALA A 222 -0.91 22.55 1.02
CA ALA A 222 -1.75 21.57 1.72
C ALA A 222 -2.39 20.57 0.73
N GLN A 223 -2.90 21.06 -0.42
CA GLN A 223 -3.47 20.18 -1.46
C GLN A 223 -2.40 19.34 -2.18
N MET A 224 -1.17 19.82 -2.33
CA MET A 224 -0.08 19.05 -2.94
C MET A 224 0.25 17.76 -2.16
N LYS A 225 0.02 17.73 -0.84
CA LYS A 225 0.13 16.50 -0.05
C LYS A 225 -0.95 15.48 -0.43
N ASN A 226 -2.19 15.94 -0.66
CA ASN A 226 -3.27 15.08 -1.14
C ASN A 226 -2.99 14.56 -2.56
N VAL A 227 -2.42 15.41 -3.42
CA VAL A 227 -1.96 15.01 -4.77
C VAL A 227 -0.95 13.89 -4.67
N SER A 228 0.07 14.03 -3.82
CA SER A 228 1.07 12.97 -3.63
C SER A 228 0.44 11.63 -3.21
N LEU A 229 -0.49 11.64 -2.25
CA LEU A 229 -1.18 10.42 -1.82
C LEU A 229 -2.01 9.79 -2.95
N VAL A 230 -2.74 10.59 -3.73
CA VAL A 230 -3.51 10.08 -4.88
C VAL A 230 -2.61 9.53 -5.98
N LEU A 231 -1.47 10.16 -6.26
CA LEU A 231 -0.50 9.64 -7.22
C LEU A 231 0.04 8.27 -6.75
N ILE A 232 0.33 8.11 -5.46
CA ILE A 232 0.74 6.82 -4.91
C ILE A 232 -0.37 5.76 -5.09
N ILE A 233 -1.63 6.12 -4.87
CA ILE A 233 -2.76 5.20 -5.14
C ILE A 233 -2.80 4.78 -6.61
N LEU A 234 -2.70 5.74 -7.53
CA LEU A 234 -2.82 5.49 -8.97
C LEU A 234 -1.62 4.74 -9.56
N PHE A 235 -0.41 4.95 -9.05
CA PHE A 235 0.80 4.32 -9.58
C PHE A 235 1.21 3.05 -8.84
N CYS A 236 0.91 2.91 -7.55
CA CYS A 236 1.36 1.76 -6.75
C CYS A 236 0.23 0.76 -6.47
N LEU A 237 -1.02 1.20 -6.27
CA LEU A 237 -2.12 0.31 -5.90
C LEU A 237 -3.04 -0.06 -7.08
N ALA A 238 -3.45 0.92 -7.87
CA ALA A 238 -4.38 0.71 -8.98
C ALA A 238 -3.88 -0.28 -10.04
N PRO A 239 -2.59 -0.25 -10.47
CA PRO A 239 -2.10 -1.18 -11.49
C PRO A 239 -2.14 -2.63 -11.01
N TYR A 240 -1.83 -2.87 -9.74
CA TYR A 240 -1.94 -4.19 -9.14
C TYR A 240 -3.39 -4.70 -9.14
N HIS A 241 -4.36 -3.89 -8.71
CA HIS A 241 -5.76 -4.32 -8.68
C HIS A 241 -6.35 -4.55 -10.08
N LEU A 242 -5.97 -3.72 -11.06
CA LEU A 242 -6.35 -3.92 -12.47
C LEU A 242 -5.76 -5.22 -13.02
N TYR A 243 -4.46 -5.43 -12.79
CA TYR A 243 -3.77 -6.63 -13.22
C TYR A 243 -4.30 -7.88 -12.55
N ARG A 244 -4.62 -7.80 -11.25
CA ARG A 244 -5.19 -8.89 -10.47
C ARG A 244 -6.57 -9.28 -11.00
N LEU A 245 -7.43 -8.32 -11.34
CA LEU A 245 -8.72 -8.62 -11.98
C LEU A 245 -8.51 -9.32 -13.33
N TYR A 246 -7.59 -8.84 -14.15
CA TYR A 246 -7.24 -9.50 -15.41
C TYR A 246 -6.73 -10.94 -15.19
N TYR A 247 -5.79 -11.13 -14.27
CA TYR A 247 -5.22 -12.43 -13.89
C TYR A 247 -6.31 -13.42 -13.43
N LEU A 248 -7.19 -12.98 -12.54
CA LEU A 248 -8.27 -13.81 -11.99
C LEU A 248 -9.34 -14.19 -13.02
N THR A 249 -9.45 -13.45 -14.13
CA THR A 249 -10.45 -13.70 -15.18
C THR A 249 -9.89 -14.52 -16.36
N LYS A 250 -8.56 -14.51 -16.59
CA LYS A 250 -7.93 -15.10 -17.78
C LYS A 250 -6.91 -16.22 -17.52
N HIS A 251 -6.82 -16.74 -16.29
CA HIS A 251 -6.11 -17.98 -15.90
C HIS A 251 -4.93 -18.38 -16.80
N SER A 252 -3.89 -17.55 -16.88
CA SER A 252 -2.70 -17.77 -17.71
C SER A 252 -1.42 -17.57 -16.90
N ASP A 253 -0.27 -17.96 -17.47
CA ASP A 253 1.12 -18.00 -16.92
C ASP A 253 1.70 -16.67 -16.37
N LEU A 254 0.83 -15.72 -16.02
CA LEU A 254 1.07 -14.34 -15.60
C LEU A 254 1.41 -14.18 -14.10
N GLN A 255 1.70 -15.28 -13.40
CA GLN A 255 1.96 -15.25 -11.95
C GLN A 255 3.22 -14.44 -11.61
N GLN A 256 4.26 -14.51 -12.45
CA GLN A 256 5.52 -13.78 -12.23
C GLN A 256 5.31 -12.26 -12.31
N ASP A 257 4.50 -11.81 -13.24
CA ASP A 257 4.17 -10.40 -13.42
C ASP A 257 3.27 -9.88 -12.28
N ASN A 258 2.31 -10.70 -11.83
CA ASN A 258 1.48 -10.37 -10.66
C ASN A 258 2.34 -10.11 -9.41
N GLU A 259 3.37 -10.92 -9.17
CA GLU A 259 4.31 -10.71 -8.05
C GLU A 259 5.09 -9.40 -8.18
N VAL A 260 5.46 -8.98 -9.39
CA VAL A 260 6.12 -7.69 -9.64
C VAL A 260 5.17 -6.52 -9.38
N PHE A 261 3.93 -6.60 -9.86
CA PHE A 261 2.90 -5.60 -9.54
C PHE A 261 2.59 -5.53 -8.05
N LEU A 262 2.57 -6.68 -7.38
CA LEU A 262 2.42 -6.73 -5.93
C LEU A 262 3.60 -6.07 -5.21
N ALA A 263 4.83 -6.27 -5.67
CA ALA A 263 6.00 -5.59 -5.12
C ALA A 263 5.95 -4.07 -5.31
N PHE A 264 5.38 -3.56 -6.41
CA PHE A 264 5.19 -2.12 -6.59
C PHE A 264 4.25 -1.50 -5.54
N THR A 265 3.30 -2.25 -4.98
CA THR A 265 2.47 -1.76 -3.87
C THR A 265 3.30 -1.41 -2.64
N ALA A 266 4.46 -2.04 -2.45
CA ALA A 266 5.36 -1.80 -1.34
C ALA A 266 6.00 -0.39 -1.37
N ILE A 267 6.07 0.24 -2.56
CA ILE A 267 6.56 1.62 -2.74
C ILE A 267 5.67 2.64 -2.02
N THR A 268 4.45 2.25 -1.63
CA THR A 268 3.60 3.09 -0.77
C THR A 268 4.30 3.53 0.51
N CYS A 269 5.32 2.82 1.00
CA CYS A 269 6.14 3.24 2.15
C CYS A 269 6.97 4.52 1.92
N PHE A 270 7.02 5.04 0.69
CA PHE A 270 7.71 6.30 0.37
C PHE A 270 6.84 7.52 0.67
N ASP A 271 5.55 7.32 0.93
CA ASP A 271 4.59 8.36 1.28
C ASP A 271 5.09 9.26 2.42
N MET A 272 5.73 8.65 3.43
CA MET A 272 6.33 9.35 4.56
C MET A 272 7.31 10.42 4.08
N MET A 273 8.13 10.15 3.07
CA MET A 273 9.06 11.15 2.54
C MET A 273 8.33 12.29 1.82
N PHE A 274 7.32 11.97 1.02
CA PHE A 274 6.58 12.98 0.25
C PHE A 274 5.73 13.89 1.13
N VAL A 275 5.15 13.37 2.22
CA VAL A 275 4.37 14.17 3.19
C VAL A 275 5.24 15.23 3.89
N PHE A 276 6.54 14.96 4.09
CA PHE A 276 7.47 15.89 4.76
C PHE A 276 8.33 16.76 3.85
N ALA A 277 8.56 16.38 2.59
CA ALA A 277 9.30 17.21 1.64
C ALA A 277 8.75 18.65 1.54
N GLY A 278 7.44 18.83 1.74
CA GLY A 278 6.79 20.15 1.75
C GLY A 278 7.03 21.03 2.99
N LYS A 279 7.55 20.50 4.11
CA LYS A 279 7.88 21.31 5.30
C LYS A 279 9.26 21.97 5.23
N GLY A 280 10.17 21.44 4.41
CA GLY A 280 11.57 21.91 4.32
C GLY A 280 11.80 23.13 3.43
N ILE A 281 10.85 23.52 2.59
CA ILE A 281 11.04 24.60 1.60
C ILE A 281 10.68 25.99 2.18
N CYS A 282 9.92 26.05 3.27
CA CYS A 282 9.47 27.31 3.87
C CYS A 282 10.19 27.64 5.19
N HIS A 283 11.52 27.49 5.21
CA HIS A 283 12.36 28.07 6.29
C HIS A 283 13.35 29.11 5.77
N ARG A 284 13.22 29.52 4.51
CA ARG A 284 14.09 30.50 3.85
C ARG A 284 13.30 31.58 3.09
N CYS A 285 12.28 32.14 3.74
CA CYS A 285 11.71 33.45 3.38
C CYS A 285 11.44 34.22 4.68
N GLY A 286 12.34 35.13 5.03
CA GLY A 286 12.27 35.91 6.27
C GLY A 286 13.64 36.43 6.69
N GLY A 287 14.28 37.18 5.80
CA GLY A 287 15.41 38.07 6.05
C GLY A 287 15.18 39.32 5.24
#